data_AF-A0A6M4BVQ3-F1
#
_entry.id   AF-A0A6M4BVQ3-F1
#
_cell.length_a   1.000
_cell.length_b   1.000
_cell.length_c   1.000
_cell.angle_alpha   90.00
_cell.angle_beta   90.00
_cell.angle_gamma   90.00
#
_symmetry.space_group_name_H-M   'P 1'
#
loop_
_entity.id
_entity.type
_entity.pdbx_description
1 polymer ?
#
loop_
_entity_poly.entity_id
_entity_poly.type
_entity_poly.pdbx_seq_one_letter_code
_entity_poly.pdbx_strand_id
1 'polypeptide(L)'
;MAGQFSDQTIESLLHQCKHNQEKDRMKAVIILTHLTTSSQVFIENYATKFIVLLKVMIVMEQGLRMKKLLVKAIVGLVYRNCITTPEDFTMVEFIIKHCGYEGPPNAQKYEISDLHDTCKSSLILMCNTVTSIRSQLRNLLLTALTVDEFTGSMATVSHCLTSLLQNNSDVIAGEPTEKELELKCSPDLVFVRCLTHI
;
A
#
# COMPACT_ATOMS: atom_id res chain seq x y z
N MET A 1 8.00 21.48 -23.79
CA MET A 1 9.00 21.57 -22.71
C MET A 1 8.24 21.90 -21.43
N ALA A 2 7.87 20.89 -20.63
CA ALA A 2 7.27 21.14 -19.32
C ALA A 2 8.38 21.56 -18.36
N GLY A 3 8.25 22.73 -17.75
CA GLY A 3 9.28 23.32 -16.89
C GLY A 3 9.67 22.37 -15.76
N GLN A 4 10.97 22.14 -15.59
CA GLN A 4 11.51 21.55 -14.38
C GLN A 4 11.08 22.43 -13.20
N PHE A 5 10.41 21.84 -12.21
CA PHE A 5 10.20 22.50 -10.92
C PHE A 5 11.57 22.77 -10.30
N SER A 6 11.77 23.92 -9.67
CA SER A 6 13.03 24.18 -8.99
C SER A 6 13.22 23.18 -7.85
N ASP A 7 14.44 22.66 -7.69
CA ASP A 7 14.79 21.71 -6.62
C ASP A 7 14.37 22.22 -5.24
N GLN A 8 14.53 23.54 -5.00
CA GLN A 8 14.09 24.22 -3.79
C GLN A 8 12.58 24.08 -3.53
N THR A 9 11.75 24.06 -4.58
CA THR A 9 10.30 23.88 -4.43
C THR A 9 9.97 22.46 -3.98
N ILE A 10 10.62 21.45 -4.55
CA ILE A 10 10.39 20.05 -4.18
C ILE A 10 10.88 19.79 -2.75
N GLU A 11 12.05 20.30 -2.38
CA GLU A 11 12.56 20.22 -1.00
C GLU A 11 11.64 20.91 0.00
N SER A 12 11.08 22.07 -0.35
CA SER A 12 10.08 22.76 0.47
C SER A 12 8.81 21.92 0.66
N LEU A 13 8.32 21.26 -0.40
CA LEU A 13 7.17 20.35 -0.32
C LEU A 13 7.46 19.14 0.57
N LEU A 14 8.64 18.52 0.44
CA LEU A 14 9.07 17.42 1.31
C LEU A 14 9.17 17.86 2.77
N HIS A 15 9.61 19.09 3.04
CA HIS A 15 9.61 19.67 4.38
C HIS A 15 8.18 19.91 4.91
N GLN A 16 7.27 20.38 4.06
CA GLN A 16 5.86 20.61 4.43
C GLN A 16 5.14 19.34 4.89
N CYS A 17 5.54 18.16 4.40
CA CYS A 17 5.04 16.88 4.92
C CYS A 17 5.31 16.66 6.42
N LYS A 18 6.21 17.42 7.04
CA LYS A 18 6.54 17.34 8.47
C LYS A 18 5.87 18.41 9.32
N HIS A 19 5.04 19.28 8.73
CA HIS A 19 4.39 20.37 9.45
C HIS A 19 3.34 19.84 10.44
N ASN A 20 3.08 20.60 11.52
CA ASN A 20 2.09 20.21 12.53
C ASN A 20 0.63 20.25 12.02
N GLN A 21 0.36 21.05 10.98
CA GLN A 21 -0.99 21.18 10.43
C GLN A 21 -1.29 20.10 9.37
N GLU A 22 -2.30 19.26 9.63
CA GLU A 22 -2.73 18.19 8.70
C GLU A 22 -3.06 18.73 7.31
N LYS A 23 -3.77 19.87 7.23
CA LYS A 23 -4.15 20.48 5.95
C LYS A 23 -2.95 20.81 5.06
N ASP A 24 -1.84 21.24 5.65
CA ASP A 24 -0.63 21.59 4.89
C ASP A 24 0.13 20.33 4.46
N ARG A 25 0.21 19.33 5.34
CA ARG A 25 0.76 18.01 4.99
C ARG A 25 -0.02 17.37 3.84
N MET A 26 -1.36 17.43 3.88
CA MET A 26 -2.22 16.91 2.82
C MET A 26 -1.93 17.59 1.47
N LYS A 27 -1.82 18.93 1.43
CA LYS A 27 -1.50 19.65 0.17
C LYS A 27 -0.16 19.19 -0.40
N ALA A 28 0.87 19.08 0.46
CA ALA A 28 2.19 18.63 0.04
C ALA A 28 2.14 17.21 -0.53
N VAL A 29 1.48 16.27 0.16
CA VAL A 29 1.35 14.88 -0.31
C VAL A 29 0.57 14.79 -1.62
N ILE A 30 -0.49 15.59 -1.82
CA ILE A 30 -1.22 15.65 -3.10
C ILE A 30 -0.26 16.02 -4.24
N ILE A 31 0.52 17.08 -4.05
CA ILE A 31 1.44 17.59 -5.09
C ILE A 31 2.55 16.57 -5.36
N LEU A 32 3.18 16.02 -4.31
CA LEU A 32 4.23 15.00 -4.44
C LEU A 32 3.71 13.70 -5.08
N THR A 33 2.47 13.32 -4.80
CA THR A 33 1.80 12.19 -5.46
C THR A 33 1.65 12.46 -6.96
N HIS A 34 1.19 13.66 -7.32
CA HIS A 34 1.08 14.04 -8.73
C HIS A 34 2.45 14.04 -9.43
N LEU A 35 3.50 14.56 -8.77
CA LEU A 35 4.87 14.53 -9.29
C LEU A 35 5.37 13.09 -9.47
N THR A 36 5.08 12.21 -8.52
CA THR A 36 5.37 10.77 -8.63
C THR A 36 4.75 10.18 -9.89
N THR A 37 3.51 10.53 -10.24
CA THR A 37 2.86 9.97 -11.43
C THR A 37 3.24 10.66 -12.75
N SER A 38 3.78 11.88 -12.71
CA SER A 38 3.95 12.72 -13.92
C SER A 38 5.39 13.14 -14.24
N SER A 39 6.35 13.00 -13.33
CA SER A 39 7.72 13.51 -13.50
C SER A 39 8.77 12.42 -13.30
N GLN A 40 9.54 12.12 -14.35
CA GLN A 40 10.67 11.19 -14.26
C GLN A 40 11.82 11.77 -13.42
N VAL A 41 12.09 13.08 -13.54
CA VAL A 41 13.10 13.79 -12.74
C VAL A 41 12.79 13.68 -11.24
N PHE A 42 11.51 13.72 -10.86
CA PHE A 42 11.11 13.51 -9.47
C PHE A 42 11.43 12.10 -8.98
N ILE A 43 11.11 11.09 -9.80
CA ILE A 43 11.39 9.69 -9.47
C ILE A 43 12.88 9.47 -9.21
N GLU A 44 13.73 9.97 -10.10
CA GLU A 44 15.18 9.75 -10.04
C GLU A 44 15.84 10.44 -8.83
N ASN A 45 15.36 11.62 -8.43
CA ASN A 45 16.06 12.45 -7.45
C ASN A 45 15.39 12.47 -6.06
N TYR A 46 14.08 12.23 -5.97
CA TYR A 46 13.29 12.55 -4.78
C TYR A 46 12.36 11.42 -4.29
N ALA A 47 12.07 10.39 -5.09
CA ALA A 47 11.15 9.32 -4.69
C ALA A 47 11.60 8.62 -3.39
N THR A 48 12.89 8.35 -3.22
CA THR A 48 13.42 7.73 -2.00
C THR A 48 13.15 8.59 -0.75
N LYS A 49 13.34 9.91 -0.84
CA LYS A 49 13.02 10.83 0.27
C LYS A 49 11.53 10.82 0.57
N PHE A 50 10.69 10.78 -0.46
CA PHE A 50 9.24 10.73 -0.30
C PHE A 50 8.78 9.42 0.34
N ILE A 51 9.34 8.27 -0.06
CA ILE A 51 9.08 6.96 0.55
C ILE A 51 9.39 6.99 2.05
N VAL A 52 10.55 7.52 2.44
CA VAL A 52 10.93 7.64 3.86
C VAL A 52 9.90 8.46 4.64
N LEU A 53 9.40 9.56 4.07
CA LEU A 53 8.33 10.36 4.68
C LEU A 53 7.04 9.56 4.80
N LEU A 54 6.60 8.90 3.74
CA LEU A 54 5.35 8.13 3.74
C LEU A 54 5.37 7.01 4.79
N LYS A 55 6.49 6.31 4.96
CA LYS A 55 6.68 5.29 6.02
C LYS A 55 6.44 5.85 7.42
N VAL A 56 6.84 7.10 7.69
CA VAL A 56 6.54 7.77 8.96
C VAL A 56 5.05 8.14 9.04
N MET A 57 4.50 8.68 7.95
CA MET A 57 3.11 9.15 7.90
C MET A 57 2.08 8.02 8.06
N ILE A 58 2.32 6.83 7.51
CA ILE A 58 1.40 5.69 7.67
C ILE A 58 1.22 5.26 9.13
N VAL A 59 2.21 5.55 10.00
CA VAL A 59 2.17 5.27 11.43
C VAL A 59 1.54 6.43 12.20
N MET A 60 1.93 7.68 11.88
CA MET A 60 1.53 8.85 12.65
C MET A 60 0.10 9.35 12.35
N GLU A 61 -0.34 9.25 11.09
CA GLU A 61 -1.58 9.88 10.65
C GLU A 61 -2.83 9.07 11.04
N GLN A 62 -3.73 9.72 11.79
CA GLN A 62 -4.98 9.13 12.26
C GLN A 62 -6.20 9.53 11.39
N GLY A 63 -6.12 10.66 10.69
CA GLY A 63 -7.22 11.20 9.88
C GLY A 63 -7.56 10.31 8.68
N LEU A 64 -8.84 9.94 8.52
CA LEU A 64 -9.31 9.10 7.41
C LEU A 64 -8.97 9.69 6.04
N ARG A 65 -9.12 11.01 5.89
CA ARG A 65 -8.82 11.73 4.64
C ARG A 65 -7.34 11.65 4.29
N MET A 66 -6.48 11.78 5.29
CA MET A 66 -5.04 11.64 5.09
C MET A 66 -4.66 10.20 4.74
N LYS A 67 -5.23 9.20 5.44
CA LYS A 67 -5.04 7.78 5.10
C LYS A 67 -5.40 7.47 3.64
N LYS A 68 -6.55 7.95 3.15
CA LYS A 68 -6.93 7.81 1.72
C LYS A 68 -5.90 8.42 0.78
N LEU A 69 -5.35 9.58 1.14
CA LEU A 69 -4.34 10.24 0.33
C LEU A 69 -3.03 9.46 0.31
N LEU A 70 -2.61 8.90 1.45
CA LEU A 70 -1.45 8.03 1.55
C LEU A 70 -1.62 6.78 0.67
N VAL A 71 -2.80 6.16 0.65
CA VAL A 71 -3.10 5.03 -0.26
C VAL A 71 -2.81 5.41 -1.71
N LYS A 72 -3.29 6.58 -2.18
CA LYS A 72 -3.04 7.06 -3.54
C LYS A 72 -1.55 7.31 -3.82
N ALA A 73 -0.83 7.87 -2.86
CA ALA A 73 0.61 8.11 -2.96
C ALA A 73 1.39 6.79 -3.13
N ILE A 74 1.08 5.81 -2.27
CA ILE A 74 1.70 4.48 -2.28
C ILE A 74 1.43 3.77 -3.61
N VAL A 75 0.19 3.77 -4.08
CA VAL A 75 -0.18 3.20 -5.38
C VAL A 75 0.61 3.85 -6.52
N GLY A 76 0.75 5.19 -6.51
CA GLY A 76 1.57 5.91 -7.48
C GLY A 76 3.03 5.45 -7.50
N LEU A 77 3.63 5.23 -6.32
CA LEU A 77 5.00 4.72 -6.20
C LEU A 77 5.13 3.27 -6.68
N VAL A 78 4.17 2.42 -6.35
CA VAL A 78 4.12 1.03 -6.81
C VAL A 78 4.07 0.98 -8.34
N TYR A 79 3.20 1.78 -8.97
CA TYR A 79 3.08 1.87 -10.42
C TYR A 79 4.35 2.35 -11.13
N ARG A 80 5.14 3.18 -10.45
CA ARG A 80 6.42 3.69 -10.96
C ARG A 80 7.60 2.80 -10.57
N ASN A 81 7.35 1.60 -10.04
CA ASN A 81 8.37 0.65 -9.60
C ASN A 81 9.35 1.23 -8.57
N CYS A 82 8.87 2.14 -7.72
CA CYS A 82 9.70 2.78 -6.68
C CYS A 82 9.76 1.97 -5.38
N ILE A 83 8.85 1.01 -5.22
CA ILE A 83 8.80 0.11 -4.05
C ILE A 83 9.61 -1.14 -4.40
N THR A 84 10.82 -1.25 -3.86
CA THR A 84 11.78 -2.27 -4.27
C THR A 84 12.32 -3.11 -3.11
N THR A 85 12.28 -2.58 -1.89
CA THR A 85 12.80 -3.28 -0.70
C THR A 85 11.68 -3.90 0.13
N PRO A 86 11.93 -4.99 0.88
CA PRO A 86 10.95 -5.55 1.81
C PRO A 86 10.44 -4.52 2.82
N GLU A 87 11.28 -3.57 3.24
CA GLU A 87 10.88 -2.52 4.17
C GLU A 87 9.85 -1.56 3.57
N ASP A 88 9.90 -1.32 2.26
CA ASP A 88 8.93 -0.47 1.57
C ASP A 88 7.54 -1.12 1.49
N PHE A 89 7.46 -2.46 1.58
CA PHE A 89 6.19 -3.19 1.58
C PHE A 89 5.34 -2.97 2.83
N THR A 90 5.90 -2.39 3.90
CA THR A 90 5.11 -1.88 5.05
C THR A 90 4.04 -0.87 4.61
N MET A 91 4.26 -0.15 3.51
CA MET A 91 3.25 0.72 2.91
C MET A 91 2.12 -0.05 2.23
N VAL A 92 2.40 -1.23 1.65
CA VAL A 92 1.35 -2.10 1.09
C VAL A 92 0.58 -2.80 2.22
N GLU A 93 1.27 -3.21 3.29
CA GLU A 93 0.63 -3.71 4.52
C GLU A 93 -0.34 -2.69 5.11
N PHE A 94 0.04 -1.41 5.12
CA PHE A 94 -0.86 -0.34 5.51
C PHE A 94 -2.16 -0.35 4.70
N ILE A 95 -2.10 -0.53 3.37
CA ILE A 95 -3.30 -0.63 2.52
C ILE A 95 -4.12 -1.85 2.92
N ILE A 96 -3.50 -3.03 3.08
CA ILE A 96 -4.19 -4.27 3.46
C ILE A 96 -4.90 -4.08 4.79
N LYS A 97 -4.22 -3.58 5.82
CA LYS A 97 -4.79 -3.34 7.16
C LYS A 97 -5.99 -2.41 7.12
N HIS A 98 -6.00 -1.44 6.20
CA HIS A 98 -7.09 -0.48 6.07
C HIS A 98 -8.26 -0.94 5.20
N CYS A 99 -8.19 -2.12 4.57
CA CYS A 99 -9.36 -2.74 3.94
C CYS A 99 -10.44 -3.19 4.94
N GLY A 100 -10.06 -3.42 6.20
CA GLY A 100 -10.93 -3.88 7.29
C GLY A 100 -10.92 -2.98 8.51
N TYR A 101 -10.59 -1.70 8.33
CA TYR A 101 -10.40 -0.77 9.44
C TYR A 101 -11.72 -0.32 10.07
N GLU A 102 -11.94 -0.58 11.35
CA GLU A 102 -13.21 -0.21 12.00
C GLU A 102 -13.29 1.26 12.44
N GLY A 103 -12.17 1.98 12.43
CA GLY A 103 -12.14 3.38 12.85
C GLY A 103 -12.34 3.60 14.35
N PRO A 104 -12.18 4.85 14.81
CA PRO A 104 -12.59 5.21 16.16
C PRO A 104 -14.12 5.19 16.27
N PRO A 105 -14.69 5.00 17.48
CA PRO A 105 -16.15 4.89 17.69
C PRO A 105 -16.97 6.07 17.15
N ASN A 106 -16.34 7.25 17.06
CA ASN A 106 -16.98 8.49 16.63
C ASN A 106 -16.80 8.78 15.12
N ALA A 107 -16.10 7.92 14.38
CA ALA A 107 -15.94 8.12 12.94
C ALA A 107 -17.25 7.85 12.19
N GLN A 108 -17.49 8.65 11.17
CA GLN A 108 -18.69 8.51 10.34
C GLN A 108 -18.55 7.25 9.48
N LYS A 109 -19.54 6.34 9.55
CA LYS A 109 -19.52 5.05 8.83
C LYS A 109 -19.24 5.21 7.34
N TYR A 110 -19.75 6.27 6.72
CA TYR A 110 -19.53 6.52 5.29
C TYR A 110 -18.05 6.84 4.98
N GLU A 111 -17.34 7.57 5.85
CA GLU A 111 -15.92 7.89 5.64
C GLU A 111 -15.04 6.64 5.82
N ILE A 112 -15.44 5.73 6.71
CA ILE A 112 -14.78 4.44 6.89
C ILE A 112 -15.00 3.56 5.65
N SER A 113 -16.23 3.43 5.18
CA SER A 113 -16.57 2.66 3.96
C SER A 113 -15.82 3.19 2.75
N ASP A 114 -15.74 4.50 2.59
CA ASP A 114 -15.02 5.15 1.49
C ASP A 114 -13.50 4.90 1.56
N LEU A 115 -12.92 4.80 2.76
CA LEU A 115 -11.54 4.33 2.94
C LEU A 115 -11.39 2.84 2.56
N HIS A 116 -12.31 1.97 2.99
CA HIS A 116 -12.31 0.54 2.64
C HIS A 116 -12.33 0.35 1.13
N ASP A 117 -13.27 1.01 0.45
CA ASP A 117 -13.42 0.93 -1.01
C ASP A 117 -12.17 1.42 -1.73
N THR A 118 -11.55 2.49 -1.22
CA THR A 118 -10.30 3.01 -1.77
C THR A 118 -9.16 2.00 -1.60
N CYS A 119 -9.00 1.39 -0.42
CA CYS A 119 -7.96 0.41 -0.16
C CYS A 119 -8.17 -0.87 -0.98
N LYS A 120 -9.39 -1.41 -0.97
CA LYS A 120 -9.79 -2.59 -1.74
C LYS A 120 -9.56 -2.41 -3.22
N SER A 121 -10.05 -1.31 -3.79
CA SER A 121 -9.89 -1.01 -5.23
C SER A 121 -8.41 -0.86 -5.59
N SER A 122 -7.63 -0.20 -4.73
CA SER A 122 -6.19 -0.03 -4.92
C SER A 122 -5.44 -1.36 -4.90
N LEU A 123 -5.77 -2.25 -3.96
CA LEU A 123 -5.13 -3.55 -3.82
C LEU A 123 -5.45 -4.48 -4.99
N ILE A 124 -6.73 -4.56 -5.40
CA ILE A 124 -7.17 -5.32 -6.57
C ILE A 124 -6.44 -4.82 -7.82
N LEU A 125 -6.40 -3.50 -7.98
CA LEU A 125 -5.74 -2.86 -9.09
C LEU A 125 -4.25 -3.24 -9.14
N MET A 126 -3.52 -3.14 -8.03
CA MET A 126 -2.10 -3.56 -7.96
C MET A 126 -1.93 -5.05 -8.31
N CYS A 127 -2.79 -5.94 -7.82
CA CYS A 127 -2.75 -7.37 -8.12
C CYS A 127 -2.90 -7.67 -9.62
N ASN A 128 -3.71 -6.86 -10.33
CA ASN A 128 -4.05 -7.10 -11.72
C ASN A 128 -3.07 -6.44 -12.70
N THR A 129 -2.47 -5.31 -12.35
CA THR A 129 -1.72 -4.48 -13.31
C THR A 129 -0.22 -4.42 -13.07
N VAL A 130 0.25 -4.63 -11.83
CA VAL A 130 1.66 -4.39 -11.48
C VAL A 130 2.42 -5.71 -11.38
N THR A 131 3.08 -6.08 -12.47
CA THR A 131 3.85 -7.34 -12.59
C THR A 131 5.12 -7.36 -11.72
N SER A 132 5.77 -6.20 -11.56
CA SER A 132 7.09 -6.06 -10.91
C SER A 132 7.11 -6.44 -9.43
N ILE A 133 5.99 -6.29 -8.73
CA ILE A 133 5.86 -6.59 -7.30
C ILE A 133 5.03 -7.84 -7.01
N ARG A 134 4.70 -8.61 -8.04
CA ARG A 134 3.67 -9.66 -7.96
C ARG A 134 4.04 -10.78 -6.99
N SER A 135 5.29 -11.26 -7.02
CA SER A 135 5.75 -12.35 -6.14
C SER A 135 5.75 -11.91 -4.68
N GLN A 136 6.21 -10.69 -4.41
CA GLN A 136 6.17 -10.09 -3.07
C GLN A 136 4.73 -9.87 -2.60
N LEU A 137 3.85 -9.37 -3.47
CA LEU A 137 2.43 -9.17 -3.15
C LEU A 137 1.72 -10.51 -2.86
N ARG A 138 2.03 -11.57 -3.62
CA ARG A 138 1.53 -12.92 -3.34
C ARG A 138 1.96 -13.38 -1.95
N ASN A 139 3.24 -13.29 -1.64
CA ASN A 139 3.79 -13.74 -0.36
C ASN A 139 3.22 -12.93 0.81
N LEU A 140 3.06 -11.62 0.64
CA LEU A 140 2.45 -10.75 1.63
C LEU A 140 0.99 -11.11 1.89
N LEU A 141 0.19 -11.32 0.84
CA LEU A 141 -1.21 -11.70 0.97
C LEU A 141 -1.38 -13.09 1.61
N LEU A 142 -0.52 -14.06 1.26
CA LEU A 142 -0.50 -15.37 1.93
C LEU A 142 -0.17 -15.24 3.41
N THR A 143 0.82 -14.41 3.75
CA THR A 143 1.18 -14.13 5.15
C THR A 143 0.01 -13.47 5.88
N ALA A 144 -0.71 -12.56 5.22
CA ALA A 144 -1.85 -11.86 5.79
C ALA A 144 -3.01 -12.80 6.20
N LEU A 145 -3.15 -13.97 5.56
CA LEU A 145 -4.12 -14.97 5.99
C LEU A 145 -3.82 -15.56 7.38
N THR A 146 -2.55 -15.51 7.80
CA THR A 146 -2.06 -16.16 9.02
C THR A 146 -1.88 -15.21 10.20
N VAL A 147 -1.95 -13.90 9.97
CA VAL A 147 -1.65 -12.87 10.99
C VAL A 147 -2.95 -12.18 11.45
N ASP A 148 -3.14 -12.12 12.76
CA ASP A 148 -4.36 -11.58 13.39
C ASP A 148 -4.65 -10.12 13.03
N GLU A 149 -3.62 -9.31 12.81
CA GLU A 149 -3.77 -7.90 12.45
C GLU A 149 -4.53 -7.67 11.13
N PHE A 150 -4.60 -8.68 10.25
CA PHE A 150 -5.29 -8.58 8.97
C PHE A 150 -6.66 -9.26 8.96
N THR A 151 -7.15 -9.73 10.12
CA THR A 151 -8.44 -10.44 10.23
C THR A 151 -9.59 -9.65 9.61
N GLY A 152 -9.70 -8.36 9.91
CA GLY A 152 -10.76 -7.50 9.35
C GLY A 152 -10.70 -7.35 7.83
N SER A 153 -9.54 -7.62 7.22
CA SER A 153 -9.30 -7.46 5.78
C SER A 153 -9.36 -8.78 5.01
N MET A 154 -9.63 -9.90 5.68
CA MET A 154 -9.51 -11.24 5.09
C MET A 154 -10.34 -11.44 3.83
N ALA A 155 -11.59 -10.98 3.80
CA ALA A 155 -12.42 -11.09 2.59
C ALA A 155 -11.76 -10.42 1.37
N THR A 156 -11.13 -9.27 1.58
CA THR A 156 -10.41 -8.55 0.52
C THR A 156 -9.10 -9.26 0.15
N VAL A 157 -8.36 -9.76 1.14
CA VAL A 157 -7.12 -10.53 0.93
C VAL A 157 -7.39 -11.78 0.09
N SER A 158 -8.40 -12.57 0.46
CA SER A 158 -8.80 -13.79 -0.26
C SER A 158 -9.20 -13.49 -1.70
N HIS A 159 -9.97 -12.43 -1.92
CA HIS A 159 -10.33 -11.99 -3.27
C HIS A 159 -9.11 -11.57 -4.11
N CYS A 160 -8.19 -10.80 -3.52
CA CYS A 160 -6.96 -10.36 -4.20
C CYS A 160 -6.05 -11.54 -4.53
N LEU A 161 -5.89 -12.51 -3.62
CA LEU A 161 -5.16 -13.75 -3.88
C LEU A 161 -5.78 -14.54 -5.03
N THR A 162 -7.11 -14.66 -5.04
CA THR A 162 -7.82 -15.36 -6.11
C THR A 162 -7.55 -14.70 -7.46
N SER A 163 -7.69 -13.37 -7.54
CA SER A 163 -7.40 -12.59 -8.75
C SER A 163 -5.94 -12.75 -9.19
N LEU A 164 -4.99 -12.67 -8.25
CA LEU A 164 -3.56 -12.79 -8.53
C LEU A 164 -3.21 -14.20 -9.03
N LEU A 165 -3.79 -15.25 -8.47
CA LEU A 165 -3.53 -16.64 -8.88
C LEU A 165 -4.18 -17.00 -10.21
N GLN A 166 -5.39 -16.51 -10.48
CA GLN A 166 -6.06 -16.69 -11.77
C GLN A 166 -5.27 -16.04 -12.92
N ASN A 167 -4.64 -14.90 -12.66
CA ASN A 167 -3.78 -14.22 -13.64
C ASN A 167 -2.39 -14.87 -13.79
N ASN A 168 -2.07 -15.93 -13.04
CA ASN A 168 -0.76 -16.59 -12.99
C ASN A 168 -0.78 -18.03 -13.56
N SER A 169 -1.83 -18.46 -14.25
CA SER A 169 -1.93 -19.80 -14.82
C SER A 169 -0.84 -20.17 -15.85
N ASP A 170 0.01 -19.22 -16.27
CA ASP A 170 1.08 -19.43 -17.27
C ASP A 170 2.53 -19.34 -16.73
N VAL A 171 2.76 -19.22 -15.41
CA VAL A 171 4.14 -19.16 -14.86
C VAL A 171 4.32 -20.13 -13.69
N ILE A 172 4.44 -21.42 -14.01
CA ILE A 172 5.05 -22.42 -13.13
C ILE A 172 6.16 -23.12 -13.92
N ALA A 173 7.31 -22.45 -14.06
CA ALA A 173 8.57 -23.10 -14.41
C ALA A 173 9.75 -22.22 -13.97
N GLY A 174 10.18 -22.38 -12.71
CA GLY A 174 11.60 -22.20 -12.38
C GLY A 174 12.06 -20.87 -11.79
N GLU A 175 11.39 -20.31 -10.78
CA GLU A 175 12.08 -19.38 -9.88
C GLU A 175 12.64 -20.15 -8.66
N PRO A 176 13.93 -19.98 -8.34
CA PRO A 176 14.54 -20.61 -7.18
C PRO A 176 13.92 -20.04 -5.90
N THR A 177 13.57 -20.94 -5.00
CA THR A 177 12.96 -20.64 -3.70
C THR A 177 13.97 -19.92 -2.82
N GLU A 178 13.95 -18.58 -2.82
CA GLU A 178 14.75 -17.81 -1.88
C GLU A 178 14.11 -17.87 -0.49
N LYS A 179 14.81 -18.58 0.41
CA LYS A 179 14.65 -18.70 1.87
C LYS A 179 13.24 -19.02 2.35
N GLU A 180 13.04 -20.26 2.78
CA GLU A 180 11.97 -20.65 3.69
C GLU A 180 11.90 -19.67 4.86
N LEU A 181 10.96 -18.73 4.79
CA LEU A 181 10.31 -18.22 5.98
C LEU A 181 9.63 -19.44 6.60
N GLU A 182 10.16 -19.95 7.72
CA GLU A 182 9.49 -20.97 8.53
C GLU A 182 8.14 -20.39 9.01
N LEU A 183 7.12 -20.49 8.18
CA LEU A 183 5.76 -20.23 8.58
C LEU A 183 5.32 -21.45 9.41
N LYS A 184 5.48 -21.37 10.74
CA LYS A 184 4.81 -22.28 11.67
C LYS A 184 3.30 -21.98 11.69
N CYS A 185 2.61 -22.24 10.59
CA CYS A 185 1.17 -22.11 10.51
C CYS A 185 0.56 -23.48 10.21
N SER A 186 -0.29 -23.97 11.10
CA SER A 186 -1.05 -25.19 10.83
C SER A 186 -2.03 -24.93 9.66
N PRO A 187 -2.11 -25.81 8.66
CA PRO A 187 -3.13 -25.73 7.61
C PRO A 187 -4.55 -25.59 8.17
N ASP A 188 -4.83 -26.21 9.32
CA ASP A 188 -6.11 -26.11 10.02
C ASP A 188 -6.40 -24.69 10.48
N LEU A 189 -5.37 -23.94 10.92
CA LEU A 189 -5.52 -22.56 11.35
C LEU A 189 -5.89 -21.66 10.16
N VAL A 190 -5.25 -21.84 9.01
CA VAL A 190 -5.58 -21.09 7.79
C VAL A 190 -7.01 -21.41 7.36
N PHE A 191 -7.37 -22.70 7.36
CA PHE A 191 -8.71 -23.14 6.99
C PHE A 191 -9.79 -22.56 7.90
N VAL A 192 -9.61 -22.64 9.23
CA VAL A 192 -10.56 -22.10 10.21
C VAL A 192 -10.70 -20.59 10.03
N ARG A 193 -9.59 -19.84 9.93
CA ARG A 193 -9.64 -18.38 9.74
C ARG A 193 -10.38 -17.99 8.47
N CYS A 194 -10.15 -18.73 7.37
CA CYS A 194 -10.87 -18.52 6.12
C CYS A 194 -12.37 -18.81 6.27
N LEU A 195 -12.79 -19.81 7.05
CA LEU A 195 -14.20 -20.12 7.25
C LEU A 195 -14.92 -19.18 8.22
N THR A 196 -14.24 -18.67 9.25
CA THR A 196 -14.88 -17.82 10.28
C THR A 196 -15.11 -16.38 9.84
N HIS A 197 -14.45 -15.92 8.78
CA HIS A 197 -14.45 -14.51 8.34
C HIS A 197 -14.80 -14.31 6.86
N ILE A 198 -15.39 -15.32 6.20
CA ILE A 198 -16.14 -15.21 4.94
C ILE A 198 -17.61 -14.96 5.27
#